data_AF-A0A7W1KCT2-F1
#
_entry.id   AF-A0A7W1KCT2-F1
#
_cell.length_a   1.000
_cell.length_b   1.000
_cell.length_c   1.000
_cell.angle_alpha   90.00
_cell.angle_beta   90.00
_cell.angle_gamma   90.00
#
_symmetry.space_group_name_H-M   'P 1'
#
loop_
_entity.id
_entity.type
_entity.pdbx_description
1 polymer ?
#
loop_
_entity_poly.entity_id
_entity_poly.type
_entity_poly.pdbx_seq_one_letter_code
_entity_poly.pdbx_strand_id
1 'polypeptide(L)'
;MTAATIFLQEPDFIIAAYIVAFSLFIIGLSRLTSPTTAVQGNKIAAVGMAVAVVATLLNPDLDGADFVLIVVGIVIGTAIGVPSARNVKMTAMPQMVALFNGVGGGAVALIAWAEFRQAGGDLAEDLAVGIPLLFGAIIGSISFWGSNIAFGKLQGLITGSPVKIPGGLFVNIALLLVAIGAAIAILTGAESEGLFLLILVAAAILGNL
;
A
#
# COMPACT_ATOMS: atom_id res chain seq x y z
N MET A 1 9.43 35.31 -7.93
CA MET A 1 10.06 35.59 -6.62
C MET A 1 10.28 34.24 -5.96
N THR A 2 11.51 33.73 -6.00
CA THR A 2 11.92 32.46 -5.40
C THR A 2 11.74 32.57 -3.90
N ALA A 3 10.75 31.86 -3.34
CA ALA A 3 10.72 31.62 -1.91
C ALA A 3 12.05 30.95 -1.55
N ALA A 4 12.76 31.51 -0.56
CA ALA A 4 13.92 30.84 -0.01
C ALA A 4 13.43 29.49 0.53
N THR A 5 13.82 28.40 -0.12
CA THR A 5 13.62 27.05 0.41
C THR A 5 14.27 27.02 1.79
N ILE A 6 13.47 26.72 2.82
CA ILE A 6 14.01 26.51 4.15
C ILE A 6 14.94 25.29 4.03
N PHE A 7 16.08 25.26 4.73
CA PHE A 7 17.03 24.13 4.70
C PHE A 7 16.35 22.74 4.82
N LEU A 8 15.24 22.67 5.56
CA LEU A 8 14.43 21.45 5.76
C LEU A 8 13.67 20.97 4.50
N GLN A 9 13.53 21.81 3.48
CA GLN A 9 12.86 21.53 2.21
C GLN A 9 13.86 21.29 1.08
N GLU A 10 15.17 21.36 1.36
CA GLU A 10 16.20 21.02 0.36
C GLU A 10 16.10 19.53 0.00
N PRO A 11 16.14 19.16 -1.29
CA PRO A 11 16.01 17.76 -1.73
C PRO A 11 16.99 16.82 -1.04
N ASP A 12 18.25 17.26 -0.87
CA ASP A 12 19.30 16.48 -0.21
C ASP A 12 18.97 16.20 1.26
N PHE A 13 18.35 17.15 1.96
CA PHE A 13 17.92 16.97 3.34
C PHE A 13 16.80 15.93 3.43
N ILE A 14 15.81 16.00 2.54
CA ILE A 14 14.69 15.05 2.49
C ILE A 14 15.18 13.65 2.14
N ILE A 15 16.07 13.52 1.16
CA ILE A 15 16.70 12.24 0.78
C ILE A 15 17.48 11.66 1.97
N ALA A 16 18.27 12.49 2.67
CA ALA A 16 18.98 12.06 3.86
C ALA A 16 18.01 11.59 4.96
N ALA A 17 16.89 12.28 5.17
CA ALA A 17 15.85 11.87 6.12
C ALA A 17 15.21 10.51 5.73
N TYR A 18 14.98 10.26 4.44
CA TYR A 18 14.52 8.95 3.95
C TYR A 18 15.55 7.84 4.17
N ILE A 19 16.85 8.11 3.96
CA ILE A 19 17.92 7.14 4.26
C ILE A 19 17.95 6.82 5.76
N VAL A 20 17.78 7.83 6.62
CA VAL A 20 17.67 7.63 8.07
C VAL A 20 16.45 6.79 8.41
N ALA A 21 15.27 7.12 7.87
CA ALA A 21 14.04 6.37 8.11
C ALA A 21 14.16 4.89 7.68
N PHE A 22 14.69 4.64 6.48
CA PHE A 22 14.94 3.29 5.96
C PHE A 22 15.93 2.51 6.83
N SER A 23 17.01 3.16 7.27
CA SER A 23 17.99 2.55 8.18
C SER A 23 17.36 2.16 9.53
N LEU A 24 16.50 3.03 10.09
CA LEU A 24 15.75 2.73 11.31
C LEU A 24 14.79 1.56 11.11
N PHE A 25 14.11 1.44 9.96
CA PHE A 25 13.30 0.27 9.65
C PHE A 25 14.11 -1.02 9.61
N ILE A 26 15.27 -1.03 8.93
CA ILE A 26 16.15 -2.21 8.89
C ILE A 26 16.56 -2.63 10.31
N ILE A 27 17.05 -1.69 11.12
CA ILE A 27 17.48 -1.96 12.49
C ILE A 27 16.30 -2.42 13.35
N GLY A 28 15.14 -1.77 13.19
CA GLY A 28 13.91 -2.11 13.87
C GLY A 28 13.48 -3.56 13.58
N LEU A 29 13.36 -3.92 12.31
CA LEU A 29 12.99 -5.27 11.85
C LEU A 29 14.01 -6.33 12.28
N SER A 30 15.31 -6.04 12.15
CA SER A 30 16.37 -6.93 12.62
C SER A 30 16.21 -7.27 14.11
N ARG A 31 15.87 -6.27 14.94
CA ARG A 31 15.65 -6.44 16.38
C ARG A 31 14.33 -7.12 16.76
N LEU A 32 13.37 -7.23 15.85
CA LEU A 32 12.14 -8.00 16.10
C LEU A 32 12.37 -9.52 16.13
N THR A 33 13.53 -9.99 15.64
CA THR A 33 13.84 -11.43 15.57
C THR A 33 14.17 -12.08 16.92
N SER A 34 14.53 -11.28 17.94
CA SER A 34 14.82 -11.77 19.30
C SER A 34 13.76 -11.28 20.29
N PRO A 35 13.22 -12.17 21.17
CA PRO A 35 12.27 -11.79 22.21
C PRO A 35 12.79 -10.68 23.14
N THR A 36 14.10 -10.65 23.43
CA THR A 36 14.69 -9.68 24.36
C THR A 36 14.79 -8.28 23.77
N THR A 37 14.87 -8.14 22.45
CA THR A 37 15.00 -6.85 21.75
C THR A 37 13.72 -6.41 21.04
N ALA A 38 12.68 -7.26 20.95
CA ALA A 38 11.49 -7.02 20.15
C ALA A 38 10.77 -5.71 20.48
N VAL A 39 10.59 -5.38 21.77
CA VAL A 39 9.95 -4.12 22.19
C VAL A 39 10.73 -2.90 21.72
N GLN A 40 12.06 -2.96 21.79
CA GLN A 40 12.92 -1.88 21.32
C GLN A 40 12.93 -1.80 19.79
N GLY A 41 12.96 -2.94 19.10
CA GLY A 41 12.86 -3.01 17.63
C GLY A 41 11.58 -2.34 17.12
N ASN A 42 10.44 -2.61 17.76
CA ASN A 42 9.17 -1.98 17.40
C ASN A 42 9.19 -0.45 17.61
N LYS A 43 9.78 0.03 18.71
CA LYS A 43 9.93 1.48 18.96
C LYS A 43 10.81 2.15 17.91
N ILE A 44 11.92 1.52 17.51
CA ILE A 44 12.83 2.03 16.48
C ILE A 44 12.10 2.14 15.14
N ALA A 45 11.35 1.10 14.74
CA ALA A 45 10.55 1.13 13.52
C ALA A 45 9.47 2.24 13.56
N ALA A 46 8.82 2.44 14.70
CA ALA A 46 7.84 3.51 14.87
C ALA A 46 8.47 4.91 14.72
N VAL A 47 9.68 5.13 15.24
CA VAL A 47 10.44 6.38 15.00
C VAL A 47 10.79 6.52 13.52
N GLY A 48 11.23 5.45 12.86
CA GLY A 48 11.48 5.44 11.41
C GLY A 48 10.26 5.87 10.60
N MET A 49 9.07 5.35 10.93
CA MET A 49 7.81 5.76 10.31
C MET A 49 7.52 7.25 10.54
N ALA A 50 7.70 7.76 11.76
CA ALA A 50 7.50 9.17 12.05
C ALA A 50 8.44 10.07 11.24
N VAL A 51 9.72 9.70 11.12
CA VAL A 51 10.70 10.42 10.28
C VAL A 51 10.27 10.41 8.82
N ALA A 52 9.84 9.26 8.27
CA ALA A 52 9.38 9.16 6.89
C ALA A 52 8.18 10.08 6.60
N VAL A 53 7.16 10.06 7.48
CA VAL A 53 5.97 10.92 7.33
C VAL A 53 6.36 12.40 7.38
N VAL A 54 7.21 12.81 8.33
CA VAL A 54 7.66 14.20 8.43
C VAL A 54 8.48 14.60 7.20
N ALA A 55 9.39 13.75 6.72
CA ALA A 55 10.16 14.02 5.52
C ALA A 55 9.27 14.19 4.29
N THR A 56 8.24 13.33 4.13
CA THR A 56 7.26 13.48 3.05
C THR A 56 6.50 14.79 3.16
N LEU A 57 6.02 15.17 4.35
CA LEU A 57 5.31 16.43 4.57
C LEU A 57 6.15 17.70 4.32
N LEU A 58 7.48 17.57 4.29
CA LEU A 58 8.40 18.67 3.98
C LEU A 58 8.71 18.79 2.49
N ASN A 59 8.22 17.87 1.64
CA ASN A 59 8.48 17.92 0.20
C ASN A 59 7.88 19.19 -0.42
N PRO A 60 8.68 20.03 -1.13
CA PRO A 60 8.18 21.19 -1.88
C PRO A 60 7.07 20.85 -2.89
N ASP A 61 7.01 19.62 -3.40
CA ASP A 61 5.93 19.20 -4.31
C ASP A 61 4.54 19.24 -3.66
N LEU A 62 4.47 19.35 -2.32
CA LEU A 62 3.24 19.56 -1.57
C LEU A 62 2.84 21.04 -1.47
N ASP A 63 3.63 21.98 -1.99
CA ASP A 63 3.29 23.40 -2.00
C ASP A 63 2.08 23.63 -2.95
N GLY A 64 0.88 23.64 -2.38
CA GLY A 64 -0.40 23.67 -3.10
C GLY A 64 -1.27 22.42 -2.90
N ALA A 65 -0.76 21.40 -2.21
CA ALA A 65 -1.54 20.27 -1.77
C ALA A 65 -2.58 20.69 -0.73
N ASP A 66 -3.71 19.98 -0.71
CA ASP A 66 -4.74 20.18 0.29
C ASP A 66 -4.29 19.54 1.63
N PHE A 67 -3.50 20.29 2.40
CA PHE A 67 -3.05 19.89 3.73
C PHE A 67 -4.22 19.54 4.66
N VAL A 68 -5.41 20.10 4.44
CA VAL A 68 -6.60 19.76 5.22
C VAL A 68 -7.00 18.31 4.93
N LEU A 69 -7.03 17.89 3.67
CA LEU A 69 -7.32 16.49 3.31
C LEU A 69 -6.28 15.52 3.86
N ILE A 70 -4.99 15.88 3.83
CA ILE A 70 -3.91 15.04 4.40
C ILE A 70 -4.12 14.85 5.91
N VAL A 71 -4.34 15.95 6.64
CA VAL A 71 -4.58 15.90 8.09
C VAL A 71 -5.85 15.12 8.40
N VAL A 72 -6.94 15.33 7.65
CA VAL A 72 -8.18 14.59 7.80
C VAL A 72 -7.95 13.09 7.58
N GLY A 73 -7.21 12.70 6.55
CA GLY A 73 -6.84 11.31 6.28
C GLY A 73 -6.07 10.68 7.44
N ILE A 74 -5.06 11.37 7.97
CA ILE A 74 -4.28 10.92 9.14
C ILE A 74 -5.20 10.78 10.36
N VAL A 75 -6.06 11.77 10.62
CA VAL A 75 -6.98 11.77 11.77
C VAL A 75 -7.97 10.61 11.67
N ILE A 76 -8.61 10.40 10.52
CA ILE A 76 -9.56 9.30 10.31
C ILE A 76 -8.85 7.95 10.46
N GLY A 77 -7.71 7.77 9.78
CA GLY A 77 -6.95 6.53 9.83
C GLY A 77 -6.48 6.18 11.24
N THR A 78 -5.96 7.16 11.99
CA THR A 78 -5.53 6.96 13.38
C THR A 78 -6.69 6.75 14.33
N ALA A 79 -7.79 7.50 14.18
CA ALA A 79 -8.99 7.38 15.01
C ALA A 79 -9.69 6.03 14.86
N ILE A 80 -9.62 5.40 13.69
CA ILE A 80 -10.17 4.05 13.46
C ILE A 80 -9.13 2.99 13.84
N GLY A 81 -7.88 3.15 13.38
CA GLY A 81 -6.84 2.13 13.52
C GLY A 81 -6.38 1.91 14.95
N VAL A 82 -6.13 2.97 15.72
CA VAL A 82 -5.57 2.85 17.09
C VAL A 82 -6.55 2.16 18.05
N PRO A 83 -7.84 2.55 18.14
CA PRO A 83 -8.78 1.84 19.01
C PRO A 83 -9.00 0.40 18.57
N SER A 84 -9.12 0.16 17.25
CA SER A 84 -9.31 -1.18 16.70
C SER A 84 -8.15 -2.12 17.07
N ALA A 85 -6.91 -1.64 16.96
CA ALA A 85 -5.72 -2.41 17.34
C ALA A 85 -5.59 -2.65 18.86
N ARG A 86 -6.03 -1.70 19.69
CA ARG A 86 -5.90 -1.82 21.16
C ARG A 86 -6.96 -2.68 21.81
N ASN A 87 -8.15 -2.74 21.21
CA ASN A 87 -9.31 -3.39 21.81
C ASN A 87 -9.49 -4.85 21.36
N VAL A 88 -8.69 -5.34 20.41
CA VAL A 88 -8.77 -6.74 19.97
C VAL A 88 -8.21 -7.69 21.03
N LYS A 89 -8.89 -8.82 21.24
CA LYS A 89 -8.40 -9.92 22.09
C LYS A 89 -7.18 -10.57 21.45
N MET A 90 -6.23 -11.03 22.26
CA MET A 90 -5.02 -11.72 21.76
C MET A 90 -5.33 -12.98 20.94
N THR A 91 -6.46 -13.65 21.20
CA THR A 91 -6.94 -14.80 20.42
C THR A 91 -7.43 -14.44 19.01
N ALA A 92 -7.76 -13.18 18.79
CA ALA A 92 -8.26 -12.63 17.53
C ALA A 92 -7.18 -11.81 16.78
N MET A 93 -5.92 -11.87 17.21
CA MET A 93 -4.83 -11.17 16.52
C MET A 93 -4.67 -11.57 15.05
N PRO A 94 -4.78 -12.86 14.65
CA PRO A 94 -4.59 -13.24 13.24
C PRO A 94 -5.50 -12.48 12.26
N GLN A 95 -6.77 -12.26 12.61
CA GLN A 95 -7.70 -11.56 11.71
C GLN A 95 -7.43 -10.06 11.65
N MET A 96 -6.99 -9.45 12.76
CA MET A 96 -6.63 -8.03 12.77
C MET A 96 -5.36 -7.77 11.96
N VAL A 97 -4.40 -8.69 12.01
CA VAL A 97 -3.21 -8.63 11.15
C VAL A 97 -3.60 -8.74 9.68
N ALA A 98 -4.51 -9.67 9.33
CA ALA A 98 -5.04 -9.76 7.97
C ALA A 98 -5.69 -8.45 7.54
N LEU A 99 -6.61 -7.89 8.35
CA LEU A 99 -7.30 -6.65 8.01
C LEU A 99 -6.35 -5.46 7.82
N PHE A 100 -5.37 -5.27 8.70
CA PHE A 100 -4.40 -4.17 8.57
C PHE A 100 -3.45 -4.35 7.39
N ASN A 101 -3.07 -5.59 7.05
CA ASN A 101 -2.33 -5.86 5.82
C ASN A 101 -3.17 -5.50 4.58
N GLY A 102 -4.46 -5.86 4.60
CA GLY A 102 -5.41 -5.53 3.56
C GLY A 102 -5.52 -4.02 3.33
N VAL A 103 -5.75 -3.24 4.38
CA VAL A 103 -5.82 -1.76 4.28
C VAL A 103 -4.54 -1.18 3.66
N GLY A 104 -3.36 -1.72 4.01
CA GLY A 104 -2.10 -1.34 3.37
C GLY A 104 -2.06 -1.66 1.87
N GLY A 105 -2.48 -2.86 1.47
CA GLY A 105 -2.62 -3.23 0.05
C GLY A 105 -3.60 -2.33 -0.72
N GLY A 106 -4.72 -1.98 -0.08
CA GLY A 106 -5.72 -1.06 -0.63
C GLY A 106 -5.15 0.34 -0.85
N ALA A 107 -4.36 0.85 0.11
CA ALA A 107 -3.65 2.13 -0.04
C ALA A 107 -2.71 2.11 -1.25
N VAL A 108 -1.92 1.04 -1.44
CA VAL A 108 -1.04 0.89 -2.62
C VAL A 108 -1.85 0.91 -3.92
N ALA A 109 -2.98 0.19 -3.98
CA ALA A 109 -3.83 0.17 -5.17
C ALA A 109 -4.45 1.55 -5.48
N LEU A 110 -4.88 2.28 -4.45
CA LEU A 110 -5.43 3.63 -4.61
C LEU A 110 -4.37 4.66 -4.99
N ILE A 111 -3.16 4.56 -4.43
CA ILE A 111 -2.01 5.38 -4.84
C ILE A 111 -1.73 5.15 -6.32
N ALA A 112 -1.61 3.88 -6.74
CA ALA A 112 -1.38 3.56 -8.15
C ALA A 112 -2.48 4.11 -9.08
N TRP A 113 -3.75 4.08 -8.65
CA TRP A 113 -4.84 4.66 -9.43
C TRP A 113 -4.75 6.19 -9.50
N ALA A 114 -4.46 6.85 -8.38
CA ALA A 114 -4.30 8.30 -8.33
C ALA A 114 -3.16 8.77 -9.24
N GLU A 115 -1.99 8.12 -9.15
CA GLU A 115 -0.82 8.41 -9.99
C GLU A 115 -1.11 8.16 -11.47
N PHE A 116 -1.79 7.06 -11.83
CA PHE A 116 -2.21 6.81 -13.21
C PHE A 116 -3.08 7.94 -13.77
N ARG A 117 -4.04 8.46 -12.97
CA ARG A 117 -4.88 9.60 -13.38
C ARG A 117 -4.10 10.91 -13.45
N GLN A 118 -3.15 11.11 -12.55
CA GLN A 118 -2.30 12.31 -12.55
C GLN A 118 -1.39 12.35 -13.77
N ALA A 119 -0.91 11.19 -14.23
CA ALA A 119 -0.17 11.03 -15.49
C ALA A 119 -1.08 11.12 -16.74
N GLY A 120 -2.36 11.45 -16.61
CA GLY A 120 -3.29 11.52 -17.74
C GLY A 120 -3.63 10.16 -18.38
N GLY A 121 -3.22 9.06 -17.75
CA GLY A 121 -3.36 7.71 -18.28
C GLY A 121 -2.19 7.24 -19.14
N ASP A 122 -1.19 8.09 -19.40
CA ASP A 122 0.02 7.72 -20.12
C ASP A 122 1.12 7.28 -19.14
N LEU A 123 1.38 5.98 -19.10
CA LEU A 123 2.51 5.41 -18.36
C LEU A 123 3.57 4.80 -19.29
N ALA A 124 3.45 5.02 -20.60
CA ALA A 124 4.40 4.52 -21.58
C ALA A 124 5.61 5.44 -21.72
N GLU A 125 5.46 6.74 -21.39
CA GLU A 125 6.54 7.73 -21.44
C GLU A 125 7.70 7.40 -20.48
N ASP A 126 7.38 7.01 -19.24
CA ASP A 126 8.37 6.63 -18.22
C ASP A 126 8.09 5.24 -17.64
N LEU A 127 8.69 4.22 -18.25
CA LEU A 127 8.58 2.83 -17.80
C LEU A 127 9.19 2.59 -16.41
N ALA A 128 10.12 3.44 -15.95
CA ALA A 128 10.70 3.32 -14.62
C ALA A 128 9.68 3.66 -13.52
N VAL A 129 8.67 4.47 -13.85
CA VAL A 129 7.51 4.76 -12.99
C VAL A 129 6.35 3.81 -13.29
N GLY A 130 6.03 3.61 -14.58
CA GLY A 130 4.86 2.84 -15.01
C GLY A 130 4.88 1.39 -14.55
N ILE A 131 6.04 0.70 -14.65
CA ILE A 131 6.14 -0.72 -14.30
C ILE A 131 5.90 -0.94 -12.80
N PRO A 132 6.62 -0.28 -11.86
CA PRO A 132 6.36 -0.44 -10.43
C PRO A 132 4.95 -0.03 -10.01
N LEU A 133 4.39 1.01 -10.64
CA LEU A 133 3.04 1.51 -10.35
C LEU A 133 1.97 0.45 -10.67
N LEU A 134 1.99 -0.12 -11.88
CA LEU A 134 1.02 -1.14 -12.29
C LEU A 134 1.23 -2.46 -11.53
N PHE A 135 2.49 -2.82 -11.24
CA PHE A 135 2.78 -3.95 -10.36
C PHE A 135 2.19 -3.74 -8.95
N GLY A 136 2.35 -2.53 -8.40
CA GLY A 136 1.75 -2.11 -7.14
C GLY A 136 0.22 -2.18 -7.17
N ALA A 137 -0.42 -1.76 -8.25
CA ALA A 137 -1.87 -1.86 -8.42
C ALA A 137 -2.36 -3.32 -8.34
N ILE A 138 -1.68 -4.25 -9.03
CA ILE A 138 -2.01 -5.67 -9.03
C ILE A 138 -1.85 -6.27 -7.63
N ILE A 139 -0.67 -6.14 -7.04
CA ILE A 139 -0.36 -6.75 -5.73
C ILE A 139 -1.18 -6.11 -4.61
N GLY A 140 -1.37 -4.78 -4.66
CA GLY A 140 -2.19 -4.04 -3.72
C GLY A 140 -3.65 -4.51 -3.74
N SER A 141 -4.24 -4.64 -4.93
CA SER A 141 -5.63 -5.12 -5.07
C SER A 141 -5.77 -6.57 -4.60
N ILE A 142 -4.88 -7.48 -5.00
CA ILE A 142 -4.87 -8.88 -4.53
C ILE A 142 -4.80 -8.92 -2.99
N SER A 143 -3.87 -8.17 -2.40
CA SER A 143 -3.65 -8.13 -0.95
C SER A 143 -4.87 -7.58 -0.20
N PHE A 144 -5.50 -6.50 -0.69
CA PHE A 144 -6.69 -5.92 -0.08
C PHE A 144 -7.85 -6.92 -0.04
N TRP A 145 -8.20 -7.49 -1.20
CA TRP A 145 -9.35 -8.39 -1.32
C TRP A 145 -9.11 -9.74 -0.62
N GLY A 146 -7.93 -10.33 -0.78
CA GLY A 146 -7.56 -11.57 -0.10
C GLY A 146 -7.53 -11.41 1.43
N SER A 147 -7.07 -10.26 1.93
CA SER A 147 -7.09 -9.96 3.36
C SER A 147 -8.51 -9.84 3.93
N ASN A 148 -9.46 -9.30 3.16
CA ASN A 148 -10.86 -9.23 3.58
C ASN A 148 -11.49 -10.63 3.68
N ILE A 149 -11.17 -11.54 2.74
CA ILE A 149 -11.59 -12.95 2.83
C ILE A 149 -10.93 -13.64 4.03
N ALA A 150 -9.63 -13.45 4.24
CA ALA A 150 -8.91 -14.02 5.37
C ALA A 150 -9.50 -13.54 6.71
N PHE A 151 -9.75 -12.24 6.85
CA PHE A 151 -10.45 -11.65 8.01
C PHE A 151 -11.83 -12.29 8.20
N GLY A 152 -12.64 -12.36 7.15
CA GLY A 152 -13.99 -12.92 7.21
C GLY A 152 -14.02 -14.39 7.64
N LYS A 153 -13.08 -15.20 7.15
CA LYS A 153 -12.92 -16.62 7.53
C LYS A 153 -12.50 -16.77 8.99
N LEU A 154 -11.49 -16.01 9.43
CA LEU A 154 -10.99 -16.07 10.81
C LEU A 154 -12.01 -15.55 11.83
N GLN A 155 -12.83 -14.57 11.44
CA GLN A 155 -13.91 -14.03 12.26
C GLN A 155 -15.17 -14.90 12.26
N GLY A 156 -15.23 -15.96 11.43
CA GLY A 156 -16.39 -16.82 11.31
C GLY A 156 -17.58 -16.20 10.56
N LEU A 157 -17.37 -15.08 9.85
CA LEU A 157 -18.36 -14.46 8.97
C LEU A 157 -18.48 -15.22 7.63
N ILE A 158 -17.41 -15.87 7.21
CA ILE A 158 -17.31 -16.71 6.01
C ILE A 158 -16.90 -18.13 6.46
N THR A 159 -17.35 -19.15 5.72
CA THR A 159 -16.97 -20.52 6.03
C THR A 159 -15.45 -20.71 5.94
N GLY A 160 -14.86 -21.35 6.96
CA GLY A 160 -13.43 -21.67 6.98
C GLY A 160 -13.04 -22.81 6.03
N SER A 161 -14.03 -23.56 5.53
CA SER A 161 -13.82 -24.67 4.61
C SER A 161 -13.18 -24.19 3.30
N PRO A 162 -12.20 -24.93 2.74
CA PRO A 162 -11.65 -24.59 1.43
C PRO A 162 -12.75 -24.56 0.36
N VAL A 163 -12.94 -23.42 -0.27
CA VAL A 163 -13.82 -23.27 -1.43
C VAL A 163 -13.04 -23.73 -2.66
N LYS A 164 -13.44 -24.85 -3.26
CA LYS A 164 -12.78 -25.39 -4.45
C LYS A 164 -13.60 -25.04 -5.68
N ILE A 165 -13.00 -24.29 -6.60
CA ILE A 165 -13.59 -24.03 -7.91
C ILE A 165 -13.07 -25.12 -8.88
N PRO A 166 -13.96 -25.81 -9.61
CA PRO A 166 -13.55 -26.73 -10.68
C PRO A 166 -12.66 -26.00 -11.69
N GLY A 167 -11.42 -26.49 -11.88
CA GLY A 167 -10.45 -25.82 -12.75
C GLY A 167 -9.87 -24.51 -12.19
N GLY A 168 -9.94 -24.27 -10.88
CA GLY A 168 -9.51 -23.01 -10.24
C GLY A 168 -8.09 -22.55 -10.57
N LEU A 169 -7.15 -23.48 -10.81
CA LEU A 169 -5.81 -23.11 -11.28
C LEU A 169 -5.85 -22.36 -12.62
N PHE A 170 -6.63 -22.86 -13.58
CA PHE A 170 -6.77 -22.23 -14.90
C PHE A 170 -7.45 -20.87 -14.79
N VAL A 171 -8.46 -20.74 -13.91
CA VAL A 171 -9.13 -19.46 -13.64
C VAL A 171 -8.15 -18.45 -13.05
N ASN A 172 -7.36 -18.86 -12.04
CA ASN A 172 -6.38 -18.00 -11.39
C ASN A 172 -5.29 -17.53 -12.36
N ILE A 173 -4.77 -18.45 -13.19
CA ILE A 173 -3.80 -18.10 -14.23
C ILE A 173 -4.42 -17.15 -15.25
N ALA A 174 -5.65 -17.41 -15.71
CA ALA A 174 -6.32 -16.55 -16.67
C ALA A 174 -6.53 -15.13 -16.13
N LEU A 175 -7.00 -14.98 -14.89
CA LEU A 175 -7.18 -13.68 -14.24
C LEU A 175 -5.85 -12.92 -14.11
N LEU A 176 -4.78 -13.62 -13.72
CA LEU A 176 -3.45 -13.03 -13.64
C LEU A 176 -2.95 -12.56 -15.01
N LEU A 177 -3.13 -13.37 -16.05
CA LEU A 177 -2.76 -13.01 -17.42
C LEU A 177 -3.60 -11.85 -17.97
N VAL A 178 -4.87 -11.75 -17.60
CA VAL A 178 -5.71 -10.59 -17.95
C VAL A 178 -5.19 -9.32 -17.29
N ALA A 179 -4.87 -9.37 -15.99
CA ALA A 179 -4.30 -8.21 -15.28
C ALA A 179 -2.94 -7.80 -15.86
N ILE A 180 -2.05 -8.75 -16.11
CA ILE A 180 -0.73 -8.47 -16.73
C ILE A 180 -0.88 -7.97 -18.16
N GLY A 181 -1.77 -8.56 -18.96
CA GLY A 181 -2.03 -8.13 -20.34
C GLY A 181 -2.58 -6.72 -20.42
N ALA A 182 -3.51 -6.36 -19.54
CA ALA A 182 -4.01 -4.98 -19.43
C ALA A 182 -2.90 -4.01 -18.97
N ALA A 183 -2.04 -4.42 -18.05
CA ALA A 183 -0.89 -3.60 -17.64
C ALA A 183 0.10 -3.38 -18.78
N ILE A 184 0.45 -4.44 -19.53
CA ILE A 184 1.32 -4.33 -20.71
C ILE A 184 0.69 -3.41 -21.75
N ALA A 185 -0.61 -3.52 -22.01
CA ALA A 185 -1.29 -2.63 -22.94
C ALA A 185 -1.12 -1.15 -22.55
N ILE A 186 -1.30 -0.81 -21.28
CA ILE A 186 -1.05 0.56 -20.76
C ILE A 186 0.42 0.96 -20.96
N LEU A 187 1.37 0.10 -20.61
CA LEU A 187 2.82 0.36 -20.77
C LEU A 187 3.27 0.49 -22.24
N THR A 188 2.44 0.04 -23.18
CA THR A 188 2.69 0.16 -24.62
C THR A 188 1.93 1.33 -25.27
N GLY A 189 1.30 2.19 -24.45
CA GLY A 189 0.66 3.44 -24.91
C GLY A 189 -0.87 3.42 -24.89
N ALA A 190 -1.51 2.46 -24.24
CA ALA A 190 -2.96 2.47 -24.10
C ALA A 190 -3.42 3.34 -22.92
N GLU A 191 -3.96 4.52 -23.22
CA GLU A 191 -4.48 5.47 -22.22
C GLU A 191 -5.96 5.16 -21.88
N SER A 192 -6.20 4.03 -21.20
CA SER A 192 -7.57 3.60 -20.88
C SER A 192 -7.79 3.35 -19.40
N GLU A 193 -8.63 4.18 -18.78
CA GLU A 193 -9.11 3.96 -17.41
C GLU A 193 -9.85 2.62 -17.29
N GLY A 194 -10.51 2.17 -18.37
CA GLY A 194 -11.15 0.85 -18.42
C GLY A 194 -10.16 -0.30 -18.28
N LEU A 195 -8.96 -0.18 -18.87
CA LEU A 195 -7.89 -1.17 -18.68
C LEU A 195 -7.36 -1.14 -17.25
N PHE A 196 -7.19 0.05 -16.66
CA PHE A 196 -6.75 0.16 -15.26
C PHE A 196 -7.78 -0.48 -14.30
N LEU A 197 -9.07 -0.21 -14.51
CA LEU A 197 -10.14 -0.84 -13.73
C LEU A 197 -10.19 -2.35 -13.96
N LEU A 198 -9.94 -2.83 -15.17
CA LEU A 198 -9.83 -4.26 -15.47
C LEU A 198 -8.69 -4.91 -14.68
N ILE A 199 -7.53 -4.25 -14.56
CA ILE A 199 -6.42 -4.71 -13.70
C ILE A 199 -6.91 -4.87 -12.27
N LEU A 200 -7.51 -3.82 -11.69
CA LEU A 200 -7.97 -3.85 -10.30
C LEU A 200 -9.02 -4.93 -10.05
N VAL A 201 -9.99 -5.09 -10.96
CA VAL A 201 -11.08 -6.07 -10.83
C VAL A 201 -10.56 -7.50 -11.03
N ALA A 202 -9.72 -7.76 -12.02
CA ALA A 202 -9.13 -9.08 -12.22
C ALA A 202 -8.26 -9.49 -11.02
N ALA A 203 -7.45 -8.57 -10.51
CA ALA A 203 -6.66 -8.74 -9.30
C ALA A 203 -7.53 -8.95 -8.04
N ALA A 204 -8.65 -8.22 -7.93
CA ALA A 204 -9.60 -8.38 -6.84
C ALA A 204 -10.25 -9.77 -6.82
N ILE A 205 -10.71 -10.23 -7.98
CA ILE A 205 -11.28 -11.57 -8.13
C ILE A 205 -10.20 -12.60 -7.78
N LEU A 206 -8.99 -12.47 -8.33
CA LEU A 206 -7.88 -13.36 -8.04
C LEU A 206 -7.55 -13.44 -6.54
N GLY A 207 -7.60 -12.32 -5.82
CA GLY A 207 -7.41 -12.29 -4.36
C GLY A 207 -8.53 -12.98 -3.56
N ASN A 208 -9.73 -13.10 -4.14
CA ASN A 208 -10.89 -13.71 -3.49
C ASN A 208 -11.03 -15.21 -3.71
N LEU A 209 -10.33 -15.78 -4.70
CA LEU A 209 -10.39 -17.20 -5.09
C LEU A 209 -9.34 -18.05 -4.33
#